data_AF-A0A972DWF6-F1
#
_entry.id   AF-A0A972DWF6-F1
#
_cell.length_a   1.000
_cell.length_b   1.000
_cell.length_c   1.000
_cell.angle_alpha   90.00
_cell.angle_beta   90.00
_cell.angle_gamma   90.00
#
_symmetry.space_group_name_H-M   'P 1'
#
loop_
_entity.id
_entity.type
_entity.pdbx_description
1 polymer ?
#
loop_
_entity_poly.entity_id
_entity_poly.type
_entity_poly.pdbx_seq_one_letter_code
_entity_poly.pdbx_strand_id
1 'polypeptide(L)'
;MQRCQTALLVAVLLLTGGLWTATIANAQAQSPDRAADIWDEESSSPLYPWWYRWLSDEIIDRIMKGIEQRDPAKAKELAELRKKDPEQFKAELGRHGRTEIEEISRERFEARRQRRNTEFLEWLKANYPQDEAQLAKVKEKDPQLYVKSFEHLLEQYGRIFEAYSVNPELGAVLKEDYDLRKRRDDILRQMHRERSDARKQALGAELQDIVARRYDLIVRRKEIAYEQLQRKIEEMQRQIKESKDEIVQWQKTEVKRENVRKRVEALTEGLNKRGFKWD
;
A
#
# COMPACT_ATOMS: atom_id res chain seq x y z
N MET A 1 64.75 3.34 8.75
CA MET A 1 65.17 4.20 7.62
C MET A 1 63.98 4.27 6.66
N GLN A 2 63.23 5.37 6.58
CA GLN A 2 63.44 6.49 5.63
C GLN A 2 63.58 5.96 4.18
N ARG A 3 62.78 6.33 3.16
CA ARG A 3 61.94 7.52 2.88
C ARG A 3 61.00 7.26 1.69
N CYS A 4 59.90 8.01 1.68
CA CYS A 4 59.18 8.68 0.58
C CYS A 4 59.33 8.16 -0.87
N GLN A 5 58.19 8.08 -1.59
CA GLN A 5 57.84 9.12 -2.59
C GLN A 5 56.37 9.05 -3.03
N THR A 6 55.79 10.24 -3.09
CA THR A 6 54.50 10.66 -3.62
C THR A 6 54.44 10.60 -5.15
N ALA A 7 53.29 10.23 -5.72
CA ALA A 7 52.87 10.73 -7.03
C ALA A 7 51.33 10.77 -7.11
N LEU A 8 50.83 12.00 -7.20
CA LEU A 8 49.46 12.42 -7.48
C LEU A 8 49.30 12.45 -9.01
N LEU A 9 48.22 11.92 -9.57
CA LEU A 9 47.73 12.37 -10.87
C LEU A 9 46.20 12.29 -10.93
N VAL A 10 45.64 13.49 -11.10
CA VAL A 10 44.24 13.82 -11.37
C VAL A 10 43.96 13.52 -12.85
N ALA A 11 42.82 12.88 -13.14
CA ALA A 11 42.26 12.83 -14.49
C ALA A 11 40.80 13.33 -14.46
N VAL A 12 40.63 14.55 -14.95
CA VAL A 12 39.36 15.19 -15.29
C VAL A 12 38.87 14.60 -16.62
N LEU A 13 37.61 14.15 -16.67
CA LEU A 13 36.91 13.85 -17.91
C LEU A 13 35.61 14.66 -17.98
N LEU A 14 35.64 15.69 -18.81
CA LEU A 14 34.48 16.37 -19.39
C LEU A 14 34.51 16.09 -20.89
N LEU A 15 33.45 15.51 -21.45
CA LEU A 15 33.09 15.60 -22.87
C LEU A 15 31.58 15.31 -23.05
N THR A 16 30.82 16.39 -23.11
CA THR A 16 29.82 16.75 -24.14
C THR A 16 29.20 15.67 -25.05
N GLY A 17 27.87 15.70 -25.12
CA GLY A 17 27.13 15.79 -26.39
C GLY A 17 26.66 14.50 -27.06
N GLY A 18 25.38 14.16 -26.89
CA GLY A 18 24.68 13.17 -27.69
C GLY A 18 23.17 13.42 -27.69
N LEU A 19 22.69 14.12 -28.72
CA LEU A 19 21.27 14.35 -29.01
C LEU A 19 20.55 13.02 -29.28
N TRP A 20 19.51 12.72 -28.50
CA TRP A 20 18.47 11.75 -28.87
C TRP A 20 17.11 12.45 -28.84
N THR A 21 16.61 12.79 -30.03
CA THR A 21 15.21 13.09 -30.27
C THR A 21 14.43 11.78 -30.35
N ALA A 22 13.80 11.38 -29.26
CA ALA A 22 12.73 10.38 -29.27
C ALA A 22 11.43 11.07 -28.87
N THR A 23 10.63 11.42 -29.88
CA THR A 23 9.23 11.77 -29.74
C THR A 23 8.46 10.53 -29.27
N ILE A 24 7.99 10.53 -28.02
CA ILE A 24 6.86 9.70 -27.59
C ILE A 24 5.80 10.65 -27.05
N ALA A 25 4.65 10.57 -27.71
CA ALA A 25 3.46 11.36 -27.47
C ALA A 25 2.74 10.97 -26.18
N ASN A 26 2.21 11.99 -25.50
CA ASN A 26 1.05 12.00 -24.61
C ASN A 26 0.95 10.89 -23.56
N ALA A 27 1.76 11.02 -22.50
CA ALA A 27 1.27 10.75 -21.15
C ALA A 27 0.72 12.06 -20.59
N GLN A 28 -0.61 12.14 -20.58
CA GLN A 28 -1.48 13.09 -19.88
C GLN A 28 -0.75 13.91 -18.80
N ALA A 29 -0.39 15.15 -19.15
CA ALA A 29 0.14 16.12 -18.22
C ALA A 29 -0.88 16.32 -17.10
N GLN A 30 -0.60 15.75 -15.93
CA GLN A 30 -1.21 16.20 -14.69
C GLN A 30 -0.85 17.67 -14.55
N SER A 31 -1.86 18.52 -14.59
CA SER A 31 -1.75 19.96 -14.35
C SER A 31 -0.92 20.21 -13.07
N PRO A 32 0.17 21.01 -13.12
CA PRO A 32 1.02 21.27 -11.96
C PRO A 32 0.38 22.24 -10.93
N ASP A 33 -0.90 22.59 -11.08
CA ASP A 33 -1.53 23.73 -10.43
C ASP A 33 -2.42 23.38 -9.23
N ARG A 34 -2.13 22.26 -8.56
CA ARG A 34 -2.58 22.02 -7.18
C ARG A 34 -1.39 21.81 -6.26
N ALA A 35 -0.46 22.76 -6.25
CA ALA A 35 0.32 22.98 -5.05
C ALA A 35 -0.68 23.28 -3.94
N ALA A 36 -0.69 22.49 -2.87
CA ALA A 36 -1.58 22.67 -1.74
C ALA A 36 -1.56 24.14 -1.28
N ASP A 37 -2.73 24.75 -1.08
CA ASP A 37 -2.82 26.13 -0.61
C ASP A 37 -2.14 26.23 0.77
N ILE A 38 -1.08 27.02 0.88
CA ILE A 38 -0.33 27.21 2.13
C ILE A 38 -1.18 27.86 3.23
N TRP A 39 -2.28 28.52 2.86
CA TRP A 39 -3.24 29.15 3.78
C TRP A 39 -4.35 28.21 4.23
N ASP A 40 -4.33 26.96 3.76
CA ASP A 40 -5.20 25.93 4.25
C ASP A 40 -4.75 25.54 5.67
N GLU A 41 -5.29 26.22 6.69
CA GLU A 41 -5.05 25.93 8.11
C GLU A 41 -5.49 24.50 8.49
N GLU A 42 -6.31 23.86 7.66
CA GLU A 42 -6.73 22.46 7.77
C GLU A 42 -5.74 21.48 7.10
N SER A 43 -4.72 21.95 6.37
CA SER A 43 -3.73 21.09 5.70
C SER A 43 -2.84 20.28 6.65
N SER A 44 -2.85 20.60 7.95
CA SER A 44 -2.51 19.62 9.00
C SER A 44 -3.61 18.59 9.08
N SER A 45 -3.56 17.57 8.19
CA SER A 45 -4.48 16.42 8.07
C SER A 45 -5.71 16.57 8.96
N PRO A 46 -6.84 17.04 8.43
CA PRO A 46 -8.03 17.14 9.24
C PRO A 46 -8.28 15.74 9.81
N LEU A 47 -8.80 15.70 11.03
CA LEU A 47 -9.38 14.50 11.66
C LEU A 47 -10.61 13.99 10.87
N TYR A 48 -10.56 14.04 9.54
CA TYR A 48 -11.55 13.45 8.68
C TYR A 48 -11.53 11.94 8.92
N PRO A 49 -12.70 11.33 9.15
CA PRO A 49 -12.80 9.89 9.26
C PRO A 49 -12.18 9.22 8.04
N TRP A 50 -11.66 8.01 8.22
CA TRP A 50 -10.96 7.22 7.19
C TRP A 50 -11.72 7.09 5.85
N TRP A 51 -13.04 7.32 5.83
CA TRP A 51 -13.87 7.28 4.63
C TRP A 51 -13.76 8.49 3.70
N TYR A 52 -13.25 9.61 4.20
CA TYR A 52 -13.10 10.85 3.44
C TYR A 52 -12.06 10.74 2.31
N ARG A 53 -11.02 9.92 2.52
CA ARG A 53 -9.92 9.69 1.56
C ARG A 53 -10.35 9.01 0.26
N TRP A 54 -11.57 8.47 0.19
CA TRP A 54 -12.00 7.68 -0.96
C TRP A 54 -13.28 8.15 -1.65
N LEU A 55 -13.83 9.31 -1.29
CA LEU A 55 -14.98 9.94 -1.95
C LEU A 55 -14.63 10.44 -3.35
N SER A 56 -14.81 9.61 -4.37
CA SER A 56 -14.88 10.07 -5.77
C SER A 56 -16.25 10.67 -6.06
N ASP A 57 -16.37 11.49 -7.11
CA ASP A 57 -17.66 12.05 -7.53
C ASP A 57 -18.74 10.97 -7.76
N GLU A 58 -18.35 9.82 -8.32
CA GLU A 58 -19.24 8.66 -8.49
C GLU A 58 -19.82 8.15 -7.17
N ILE A 59 -19.01 8.13 -6.11
CA ILE A 59 -19.43 7.67 -4.79
C ILE A 59 -20.30 8.70 -4.11
N ILE A 60 -19.96 9.98 -4.26
CA ILE A 60 -20.79 11.08 -3.77
C ILE A 60 -22.17 10.98 -4.41
N ASP A 61 -22.25 10.77 -5.72
CA ASP A 61 -23.53 10.64 -6.43
C ASP A 61 -24.31 9.40 -5.97
N ARG A 62 -23.61 8.28 -5.72
CA ARG A 62 -24.23 7.07 -5.17
C ARG A 62 -24.80 7.29 -3.76
N ILE A 63 -24.06 7.97 -2.89
CA ILE A 63 -24.52 8.33 -1.54
C ILE A 63 -25.72 9.28 -1.64
N MET A 64 -25.62 10.33 -2.46
CA MET A 64 -26.69 11.30 -2.68
C MET A 64 -27.97 10.64 -3.18
N LYS A 65 -27.87 9.65 -4.07
CA LYS A 65 -29.01 8.85 -4.55
C LYS A 65 -29.66 8.03 -3.44
N GLY A 66 -28.87 7.43 -2.54
CA GLY A 66 -29.40 6.71 -1.38
C GLY A 66 -30.09 7.65 -0.39
N ILE A 67 -29.50 8.81 -0.11
CA ILE A 67 -30.13 9.86 0.70
C ILE A 67 -31.42 10.34 0.04
N GLU A 68 -31.44 10.58 -1.27
CA GLU A 68 -32.65 11.02 -1.99
C GLU A 68 -33.82 10.03 -1.86
N GLN A 69 -33.53 8.72 -1.85
CA GLN A 69 -34.55 7.69 -1.67
C GLN A 69 -35.13 7.66 -0.25
N ARG A 70 -34.34 8.03 0.76
CA ARG A 70 -34.72 8.00 2.17
C ARG A 70 -35.29 9.34 2.67
N ASP A 71 -34.68 10.43 2.24
CA ASP A 71 -35.02 11.81 2.56
C ASP A 71 -34.72 12.74 1.35
N PRO A 72 -35.71 12.88 0.44
CA PRO A 72 -35.59 13.76 -0.72
C PRO A 72 -35.37 15.23 -0.36
N ALA A 73 -35.85 15.68 0.80
CA ALA A 73 -35.71 17.08 1.23
C ALA A 73 -34.25 17.35 1.62
N LYS A 74 -33.64 16.44 2.40
CA LYS A 74 -32.23 16.56 2.76
C LYS A 74 -31.31 16.40 1.56
N ALA A 75 -31.63 15.53 0.61
CA ALA A 75 -30.86 15.41 -0.64
C ALA A 75 -30.85 16.74 -1.44
N LYS A 76 -31.97 17.45 -1.52
CA LYS A 76 -32.02 18.78 -2.16
C LYS A 76 -31.20 19.82 -1.41
N GLU A 77 -31.26 19.83 -0.08
CA GLU A 77 -30.44 20.70 0.77
C GLU A 77 -28.94 20.45 0.53
N LEU A 78 -28.53 19.18 0.51
CA LEU A 78 -27.16 18.76 0.26
C LEU A 78 -26.71 19.08 -1.18
N ALA A 79 -27.58 18.96 -2.18
CA ALA A 79 -27.24 19.30 -3.57
C ALA A 79 -26.97 20.81 -3.75
N GLU A 80 -27.72 21.65 -3.03
CA GLU A 80 -27.48 23.09 -2.99
C GLU A 80 -26.24 23.43 -2.16
N LEU A 81 -26.00 22.70 -1.06
CA LEU A 81 -24.81 22.84 -0.24
C LEU A 81 -23.54 22.48 -1.01
N ARG A 82 -23.57 21.45 -1.86
CA ARG A 82 -22.44 21.04 -2.74
C ARG A 82 -21.92 22.18 -3.61
N LYS A 83 -22.80 23.10 -4.03
CA LYS A 83 -22.45 24.26 -4.86
C LYS A 83 -21.99 25.47 -4.04
N LYS A 84 -22.52 25.63 -2.82
CA LYS A 84 -22.29 26.80 -1.95
C LYS A 84 -21.07 26.65 -1.06
N ASP A 85 -20.94 25.49 -0.43
CA ASP A 85 -19.87 25.17 0.51
C ASP A 85 -19.49 23.68 0.39
N PRO A 86 -18.46 23.36 -0.41
CA PRO A 86 -18.03 21.99 -0.63
C PRO A 86 -17.54 21.26 0.64
N GLU A 87 -16.97 21.96 1.62
CA GLU A 87 -16.48 21.31 2.85
C GLU A 87 -17.63 21.05 3.82
N GLN A 88 -18.54 22.02 4.00
CA GLN A 88 -19.76 21.80 4.77
C GLN A 88 -20.63 20.71 4.14
N PHE A 89 -20.68 20.65 2.80
CA PHE A 89 -21.35 19.57 2.08
C PHE A 89 -20.79 18.20 2.46
N LYS A 90 -19.47 18.02 2.43
CA LYS A 90 -18.87 16.71 2.75
C LYS A 90 -19.07 16.32 4.22
N ALA A 91 -19.02 17.29 5.15
CA ALA A 91 -19.31 17.04 6.56
C ALA A 91 -20.76 16.56 6.77
N GLU A 92 -21.72 17.24 6.14
CA GLU A 92 -23.14 16.90 6.22
C GLU A 92 -23.47 15.61 5.45
N LEU A 93 -22.81 15.36 4.31
CA LEU A 93 -22.89 14.11 3.55
C LEU A 93 -22.41 12.93 4.41
N GLY A 94 -21.37 13.10 5.22
CA GLY A 94 -20.90 12.08 6.15
C GLY A 94 -21.90 11.74 7.25
N ARG A 95 -22.58 12.75 7.78
CA ARG A 95 -23.59 12.57 8.83
C ARG A 95 -24.84 11.89 8.29
N HIS A 96 -25.36 12.40 7.18
CA HIS A 96 -26.63 11.97 6.62
C HIS A 96 -26.50 10.77 5.68
N GLY A 97 -25.32 10.53 5.09
CA GLY A 97 -25.02 9.42 4.19
C GLY A 97 -24.35 8.22 4.86
N ARG A 98 -24.36 8.15 6.21
CA ARG A 98 -23.63 7.13 6.96
C ARG A 98 -24.01 5.70 6.56
N THR A 99 -25.30 5.44 6.35
CA THR A 99 -25.79 4.12 5.94
C THR A 99 -25.21 3.70 4.59
N GLU A 100 -25.28 4.60 3.61
CA GLU A 100 -24.76 4.38 2.26
C GLU A 100 -23.22 4.24 2.27
N ILE A 101 -22.54 5.03 3.10
CA ILE A 101 -21.08 4.92 3.31
C ILE A 101 -20.72 3.56 3.91
N GLU A 102 -21.49 3.07 4.89
CA GLU A 102 -21.28 1.75 5.52
C GLU A 102 -21.52 0.61 4.52
N GLU A 103 -22.54 0.72 3.66
CA GLU A 103 -22.81 -0.24 2.58
C GLU A 103 -21.69 -0.26 1.54
N ILE A 104 -21.29 0.90 1.02
CA ILE A 104 -20.21 1.00 0.03
C ILE A 104 -18.89 0.49 0.63
N SER A 105 -18.62 0.82 1.90
CA SER A 105 -17.49 0.27 2.65
C SER A 105 -17.52 -1.25 2.70
N ARG A 106 -18.68 -1.82 3.06
CA ARG A 106 -18.89 -3.28 3.14
C ARG A 106 -18.66 -3.94 1.79
N GLU A 107 -19.25 -3.41 0.72
CA GLU A 107 -19.06 -3.91 -0.64
C GLU A 107 -17.60 -3.86 -1.07
N ARG A 108 -16.89 -2.77 -0.78
CA ARG A 108 -15.45 -2.64 -1.08
C ARG A 108 -14.63 -3.66 -0.31
N PHE A 109 -14.95 -3.85 0.98
CA PHE A 109 -14.28 -4.84 1.82
C PHE A 109 -14.55 -6.25 1.32
N GLU A 110 -15.79 -6.56 0.93
CA GLU A 110 -16.19 -7.83 0.33
C GLU A 110 -15.50 -8.06 -1.01
N ALA A 111 -15.50 -7.08 -1.91
CA ALA A 111 -14.81 -7.16 -3.20
C ALA A 111 -13.30 -7.38 -3.03
N ARG A 112 -12.66 -6.67 -2.10
CA ARG A 112 -11.24 -6.89 -1.76
C ARG A 112 -11.01 -8.29 -1.21
N ARG A 113 -11.89 -8.77 -0.32
CA ARG A 113 -11.83 -10.13 0.23
C ARG A 113 -11.97 -11.18 -0.88
N GLN A 114 -12.94 -11.03 -1.77
CA GLN A 114 -13.16 -11.95 -2.88
C GLN A 114 -11.98 -11.97 -3.86
N ARG A 115 -11.43 -10.80 -4.18
CA ARG A 115 -10.21 -10.69 -5.00
C ARG A 115 -9.05 -11.43 -4.34
N ARG A 116 -8.75 -11.13 -3.07
CA ARG A 116 -7.68 -11.81 -2.32
C ARG A 116 -7.90 -13.32 -2.25
N ASN A 117 -9.15 -13.77 -2.06
CA ASN A 117 -9.48 -15.19 -2.05
C ASN A 117 -9.23 -15.84 -3.42
N THR A 118 -9.56 -15.16 -4.50
CA THR A 118 -9.32 -15.65 -5.87
C THR A 118 -7.83 -15.75 -6.16
N GLU A 119 -7.08 -14.69 -5.87
CA GLU A 119 -5.61 -14.66 -6.01
C GLU A 119 -4.96 -15.75 -5.16
N PHE A 120 -5.45 -15.98 -3.94
CA PHE A 120 -4.96 -17.06 -3.08
C PHE A 120 -5.21 -18.44 -3.67
N LEU A 121 -6.40 -18.70 -4.26
CA LEU A 121 -6.69 -19.99 -4.90
C LEU A 121 -5.81 -20.22 -6.14
N GLU A 122 -5.58 -19.20 -6.95
CA GLU A 122 -4.65 -19.29 -8.09
C GLU A 122 -3.23 -19.58 -7.64
N TRP A 123 -2.76 -18.88 -6.62
CA TRP A 123 -1.45 -19.12 -6.01
C TRP A 123 -1.35 -20.52 -5.40
N LEU A 124 -2.40 -20.99 -4.72
CA LEU A 124 -2.47 -22.33 -4.12
C LEU A 124 -2.40 -23.41 -5.20
N LYS A 125 -3.12 -23.24 -6.32
CA LYS A 125 -3.07 -24.15 -7.46
C LYS A 125 -1.66 -24.27 -8.04
N ALA A 126 -0.93 -23.16 -8.15
CA ALA A 126 0.42 -23.15 -8.69
C ALA A 126 1.47 -23.75 -7.73
N ASN A 127 1.31 -23.54 -6.42
CA ASN A 127 2.34 -23.88 -5.42
C ASN A 127 2.06 -25.17 -4.64
N TYR A 128 0.79 -25.49 -4.42
CA TYR A 128 0.29 -26.62 -3.63
C TYR A 128 -0.94 -27.27 -4.31
N PRO A 129 -0.79 -27.82 -5.53
CA PRO A 129 -1.90 -28.31 -6.35
C PRO A 129 -2.69 -29.45 -5.67
N GLN A 130 -2.06 -30.22 -4.79
CA GLN A 130 -2.73 -31.29 -4.03
C GLN A 130 -3.75 -30.72 -3.03
N ASP A 131 -3.41 -29.63 -2.36
CA ASP A 131 -4.29 -28.99 -1.36
C ASP A 131 -5.43 -28.25 -2.05
N GLU A 132 -5.16 -27.61 -3.19
CA GLU A 132 -6.20 -27.00 -4.03
C GLU A 132 -7.20 -28.06 -4.53
N ALA A 133 -6.70 -29.20 -5.03
CA ALA A 133 -7.56 -30.28 -5.50
C ALA A 133 -8.40 -30.90 -4.36
N GLN A 134 -7.86 -30.99 -3.14
CA GLN A 134 -8.62 -31.42 -1.96
C GLN A 134 -9.71 -30.41 -1.62
N LEU A 135 -9.37 -29.12 -1.64
CA LEU A 135 -10.33 -28.06 -1.35
C LEU A 135 -11.46 -28.00 -2.38
N ALA A 136 -11.14 -28.19 -3.67
CA ALA A 136 -12.14 -28.28 -4.74
C ALA A 136 -13.13 -29.43 -4.52
N LYS A 137 -12.65 -30.60 -4.08
CA LYS A 137 -13.51 -31.74 -3.73
C LYS A 137 -14.43 -31.46 -2.54
N VAL A 138 -13.96 -30.68 -1.56
CA VAL A 138 -14.78 -30.29 -0.40
C VAL A 138 -15.86 -29.30 -0.85
N LYS A 139 -15.52 -28.35 -1.75
CA LYS A 139 -16.46 -27.36 -2.31
C LYS A 139 -17.70 -28.00 -2.95
N GLU A 140 -17.53 -29.11 -3.65
CA GLU A 140 -18.62 -29.84 -4.31
C GLU A 140 -19.53 -30.59 -3.33
N LYS A 141 -19.00 -31.02 -2.18
CA LYS A 141 -19.68 -31.91 -1.24
C LYS A 141 -20.32 -31.20 -0.06
N ASP A 142 -19.63 -30.20 0.50
CA ASP A 142 -20.05 -29.51 1.72
C ASP A 142 -19.57 -28.05 1.71
N PRO A 143 -20.47 -27.09 1.44
CA PRO A 143 -20.14 -25.66 1.45
C PRO A 143 -19.67 -25.13 2.81
N GLN A 144 -20.15 -25.67 3.93
CA GLN A 144 -19.72 -25.20 5.26
C GLN A 144 -18.33 -25.71 5.60
N LEU A 145 -18.05 -26.97 5.27
CA LEU A 145 -16.71 -27.53 5.43
C LEU A 145 -15.71 -26.84 4.51
N TYR A 146 -16.12 -26.44 3.29
CA TYR A 146 -15.27 -25.69 2.37
C TYR A 146 -14.76 -24.39 2.99
N VAL A 147 -15.62 -23.61 3.66
CA VAL A 147 -15.22 -22.35 4.31
C VAL A 147 -14.15 -22.63 5.37
N LYS A 148 -14.37 -23.63 6.24
CA LYS A 148 -13.40 -24.01 7.28
C LYS A 148 -12.08 -24.51 6.70
N SER A 149 -12.13 -25.35 5.66
CA SER A 149 -10.93 -25.84 4.97
C SER A 149 -10.17 -24.72 4.27
N PHE A 150 -10.87 -23.77 3.66
CA PHE A 150 -10.27 -22.59 3.04
C PHE A 150 -9.59 -21.69 4.08
N GLU A 151 -10.26 -21.43 5.21
CA GLU A 151 -9.69 -20.65 6.32
C GLU A 151 -8.45 -21.33 6.90
N HIS A 152 -8.48 -22.65 7.08
CA HIS A 152 -7.32 -23.40 7.55
C HIS A 152 -6.12 -23.28 6.59
N LEU A 153 -6.36 -23.36 5.27
CA LEU A 153 -5.31 -23.17 4.27
C LEU A 153 -4.78 -21.73 4.27
N LEU A 154 -5.63 -20.73 4.50
CA LEU A 154 -5.21 -19.35 4.68
C LEU A 154 -4.36 -19.16 5.94
N GLU A 155 -4.68 -19.82 7.04
CA GLU A 155 -3.83 -19.78 8.26
C GLU A 155 -2.48 -20.43 8.01
N GLN A 156 -2.47 -21.55 7.29
CA GLN A 156 -1.28 -22.33 6.99
C GLN A 156 -0.35 -21.62 5.99
N TYR A 157 -0.90 -21.08 4.90
CA TYR A 157 -0.15 -20.55 3.77
C TYR A 157 -0.24 -19.04 3.60
N GLY A 158 -1.16 -18.36 4.28
CA GLY A 158 -1.47 -16.94 4.05
C GLY A 158 -0.26 -16.03 4.22
N ARG A 159 0.61 -16.30 5.18
CA ARG A 159 1.86 -15.54 5.36
C ARG A 159 2.81 -15.68 4.16
N ILE A 160 2.89 -16.87 3.56
CA ILE A 160 3.74 -17.14 2.40
C ILE A 160 3.13 -16.45 1.17
N PHE A 161 1.82 -16.57 0.98
CA PHE A 161 1.07 -15.90 -0.07
C PHE A 161 1.24 -14.37 -0.02
N GLU A 162 1.06 -13.76 1.15
CA GLU A 162 1.24 -12.33 1.34
C GLU A 162 2.67 -11.90 1.04
N ALA A 163 3.66 -12.68 1.48
CA ALA A 163 5.05 -12.42 1.16
C ALA A 163 5.30 -12.45 -0.35
N TYR A 164 4.74 -13.42 -1.10
CA TYR A 164 4.86 -13.47 -2.56
C TYR A 164 4.30 -12.23 -3.26
N SER A 165 3.20 -11.67 -2.75
CA SER A 165 2.57 -10.47 -3.34
C SER A 165 3.42 -9.20 -3.18
N VAL A 166 4.22 -9.11 -2.11
CA VAL A 166 5.03 -7.92 -1.78
C VAL A 166 6.49 -8.09 -2.24
N ASN A 167 7.03 -9.29 -2.05
CA ASN A 167 8.39 -9.65 -2.41
C ASN A 167 8.43 -11.15 -2.80
N PRO A 168 8.42 -11.47 -4.10
CA PRO A 168 8.43 -12.85 -4.58
C PRO A 168 9.58 -13.70 -4.03
N GLU A 169 10.75 -13.09 -3.79
CA GLU A 169 11.90 -13.78 -3.21
C GLU A 169 11.64 -14.18 -1.75
N LEU A 170 11.09 -13.26 -0.95
CA LEU A 170 10.68 -13.58 0.43
C LEU A 170 9.64 -14.70 0.45
N GLY A 171 8.68 -14.65 -0.48
CA GLY A 171 7.69 -15.72 -0.67
C GLY A 171 8.36 -17.08 -0.90
N ALA A 172 9.34 -17.14 -1.80
CA ALA A 172 10.08 -18.37 -2.10
C ALA A 172 10.86 -18.89 -0.89
N VAL A 173 11.56 -18.02 -0.16
CA VAL A 173 12.29 -18.38 1.06
C VAL A 173 11.35 -18.95 2.13
N LEU A 174 10.19 -18.34 2.34
CA LEU A 174 9.21 -18.82 3.33
C LEU A 174 8.55 -20.13 2.90
N LYS A 175 8.29 -20.32 1.60
CA LYS A 175 7.80 -21.59 1.05
C LYS A 175 8.79 -22.73 1.30
N GLU A 176 10.06 -22.51 0.98
CA GLU A 176 11.09 -23.52 1.19
C GLU A 176 11.28 -23.85 2.68
N ASP A 177 11.33 -22.84 3.58
CA ASP A 177 11.42 -23.09 5.03
C ASP A 177 10.19 -23.86 5.55
N TYR A 178 9.00 -23.59 5.02
CA TYR A 178 7.79 -24.32 5.37
C TYR A 178 7.87 -25.80 4.96
N ASP A 179 8.28 -26.09 3.72
CA ASP A 179 8.41 -27.46 3.22
C ASP A 179 9.50 -28.24 4.00
N LEU A 180 10.61 -27.58 4.33
CA LEU A 180 11.69 -28.15 5.15
C LEU A 180 11.25 -28.43 6.59
N ARG A 181 10.39 -27.58 7.19
CA ARG A 181 9.81 -27.86 8.52
C ARG A 181 8.93 -29.10 8.51
N LYS A 182 8.09 -29.26 7.48
CA LYS A 182 7.26 -30.46 7.32
C LYS A 182 8.13 -31.71 7.19
N ARG A 183 9.17 -31.66 6.34
CA ARG A 183 10.11 -32.77 6.17
C ARG A 183 10.88 -33.11 7.44
N ARG A 184 11.34 -32.09 8.18
CA ARG A 184 11.96 -32.26 9.51
C ARG A 184 11.02 -33.01 10.45
N ASP A 185 9.77 -32.61 10.54
CA ASP A 185 8.79 -33.22 11.44
C ASP A 185 8.48 -34.67 11.03
N ASP A 186 8.48 -34.98 9.73
CA ASP A 186 8.39 -36.35 9.22
C ASP A 186 9.59 -37.21 9.62
N ILE A 187 10.81 -36.69 9.47
CA ILE A 187 12.04 -37.40 9.84
C ILE A 187 12.07 -37.67 11.35
N LEU A 188 11.72 -36.68 12.18
CA LEU A 188 11.65 -36.85 13.63
C LEU A 188 10.66 -37.96 14.02
N ARG A 189 9.49 -38.01 13.35
CA ARG A 189 8.51 -39.11 13.55
C ARG A 189 9.05 -40.46 13.10
N GLN A 190 9.79 -40.52 12.00
CA GLN A 190 10.42 -41.76 11.51
C GLN A 190 11.51 -42.24 12.47
N MET A 191 12.41 -41.35 12.91
CA MET A 191 13.48 -41.67 13.86
C MET A 191 12.95 -42.24 15.18
N HIS A 192 11.82 -41.71 15.67
CA HIS A 192 11.19 -42.20 16.89
C HIS A 192 10.66 -43.63 16.78
N ARG A 193 10.26 -44.07 15.57
CA ARG A 193 9.71 -45.41 15.30
C ARG A 193 10.78 -46.41 14.85
N GLU A 194 11.89 -45.91 14.33
CA GLU A 194 12.97 -46.72 13.77
C GLU A 194 13.69 -47.52 14.85
N ARG A 195 14.03 -48.77 14.54
CA ARG A 195 14.76 -49.68 15.44
C ARG A 195 16.20 -49.91 14.98
N SER A 196 16.48 -49.73 13.69
CA SER A 196 17.83 -49.86 13.15
C SER A 196 18.67 -48.63 13.44
N ASP A 197 19.82 -48.82 14.10
CA ASP A 197 20.76 -47.73 14.36
C ASP A 197 21.36 -47.17 13.08
N ALA A 198 21.67 -48.03 12.09
CA ALA A 198 22.16 -47.59 10.79
C ALA A 198 21.14 -46.67 10.09
N ARG A 199 19.85 -47.01 10.17
CA ARG A 199 18.79 -46.18 9.59
C ARG A 199 18.57 -44.88 10.36
N LYS A 200 18.69 -44.90 11.70
CA LYS A 200 18.67 -43.68 12.52
C LYS A 200 19.81 -42.73 12.18
N GLN A 201 21.02 -43.25 11.93
CA GLN A 201 22.16 -42.42 11.51
C GLN A 201 21.91 -41.77 10.14
N ALA A 202 21.37 -42.52 9.17
CA ALA A 202 21.00 -41.96 7.87
C ALA A 202 19.94 -40.85 7.98
N LEU A 203 18.90 -41.07 8.81
CA LEU A 203 17.89 -40.03 9.09
C LEU A 203 18.47 -38.83 9.83
N GLY A 204 19.46 -39.05 10.71
CA GLY A 204 20.19 -37.99 11.42
C GLY A 204 20.99 -37.10 10.46
N ALA A 205 21.66 -37.69 9.47
CA ALA A 205 22.35 -36.94 8.42
C ALA A 205 21.38 -36.10 7.58
N GLU A 206 20.25 -36.67 7.14
CA GLU A 206 19.23 -35.93 6.41
C GLU A 206 18.64 -34.77 7.25
N LEU A 207 18.43 -35.00 8.56
CA LEU A 207 17.98 -33.96 9.48
C LEU A 207 19.01 -32.83 9.60
N GLN A 208 20.30 -33.15 9.65
CA GLN A 208 21.38 -32.17 9.71
C GLN A 208 21.38 -31.29 8.45
N ASP A 209 21.24 -31.88 7.27
CA ASP A 209 21.17 -31.14 5.99
C ASP A 209 19.96 -30.19 5.96
N ILE A 210 18.80 -30.65 6.43
CA ILE A 210 17.60 -29.81 6.53
C ILE A 210 17.82 -28.65 7.50
N VAL A 211 18.42 -28.91 8.67
CA VAL A 211 18.67 -27.84 9.65
C VAL A 211 19.67 -26.82 9.11
N ALA A 212 20.73 -27.27 8.43
CA ALA A 212 21.70 -26.40 7.78
C ALA A 212 21.03 -25.53 6.72
N ARG A 213 20.24 -26.12 5.81
CA ARG A 213 19.53 -25.36 4.78
C ARG A 213 18.55 -24.34 5.37
N ARG A 214 17.82 -24.71 6.45
CA ARG A 214 16.92 -23.79 7.14
C ARG A 214 17.67 -22.63 7.79
N TYR A 215 18.88 -22.86 8.29
CA TYR A 215 19.73 -21.79 8.80
C TYR A 215 20.05 -20.78 7.70
N ASP A 216 20.44 -21.24 6.51
CA ASP A 216 20.71 -20.37 5.35
C ASP A 216 19.47 -19.55 4.97
N LEU A 217 18.29 -20.17 4.94
CA LEU A 217 17.02 -19.47 4.65
C LEU A 217 16.67 -18.42 5.73
N ILE A 218 16.98 -18.70 7.00
CA ILE A 218 16.80 -17.73 8.08
C ILE A 218 17.72 -16.52 7.87
N VAL A 219 18.98 -16.75 7.50
CA VAL A 219 19.93 -15.68 7.17
C VAL A 219 19.43 -14.89 5.97
N ARG A 220 19.03 -15.54 4.87
CA ARG A 220 18.50 -14.85 3.68
C ARG A 220 17.26 -14.02 4.00
N ARG A 221 16.37 -14.50 4.85
CA ARG A 221 15.22 -13.71 5.32
C ARG A 221 15.64 -12.44 6.07
N LYS A 222 16.74 -12.48 6.83
CA LYS A 222 17.29 -11.30 7.51
C LYS A 222 17.92 -10.32 6.52
N GLU A 223 18.64 -10.81 5.51
CA GLU A 223 19.19 -9.99 4.44
C GLU A 223 18.09 -9.26 3.67
N ILE A 224 17.04 -9.97 3.25
CA ILE A 224 15.89 -9.35 2.57
C ILE A 224 15.24 -8.26 3.43
N ALA A 225 15.07 -8.50 4.73
CA ALA A 225 14.52 -7.50 5.64
C ALA A 225 15.44 -6.27 5.78
N TYR A 226 16.75 -6.48 5.79
CA TYR A 226 17.74 -5.41 5.79
C TYR A 226 17.66 -4.57 4.50
N GLU A 227 17.63 -5.21 3.33
CA GLU A 227 17.49 -4.55 2.03
C GLU A 227 16.20 -3.71 1.96
N GLN A 228 15.08 -4.23 2.47
CA GLN A 228 13.81 -3.49 2.55
C GLN A 228 13.89 -2.25 3.44
N LEU A 229 14.57 -2.35 4.59
CA LEU A 229 14.78 -1.21 5.49
C LEU A 229 15.67 -0.16 4.84
N GLN A 230 16.73 -0.58 4.14
CA GLN A 230 17.61 0.33 3.42
C GLN A 230 16.85 1.13 2.35
N ARG A 231 16.05 0.46 1.51
CA ARG A 231 15.20 1.13 0.51
C ARG A 231 14.23 2.13 1.16
N LYS A 232 13.65 1.77 2.30
CA LYS A 232 12.75 2.67 3.04
C LYS A 232 13.49 3.92 3.54
N ILE A 233 14.72 3.76 4.03
CA ILE A 233 15.56 4.89 4.45
C ILE A 233 15.85 5.81 3.27
N GLU A 234 16.24 5.25 2.13
CA GLU A 234 16.53 6.02 0.91
C GLU A 234 15.29 6.81 0.43
N GLU A 235 14.11 6.16 0.43
CA GLU A 235 12.85 6.81 0.10
C GLU A 235 12.52 7.96 1.07
N MET A 236 12.64 7.72 2.38
CA MET A 236 12.38 8.76 3.39
C MET A 236 13.38 9.92 3.27
N GLN A 237 14.65 9.64 2.98
CA GLN A 237 15.66 10.67 2.75
C GLN A 237 15.33 11.53 1.53
N ARG A 238 14.84 10.91 0.45
CA ARG A 238 14.35 11.63 -0.72
C ARG A 238 13.16 12.54 -0.36
N GLN A 239 12.15 12.02 0.33
CA GLN A 239 10.99 12.80 0.76
C GLN A 239 11.37 13.98 1.67
N ILE A 240 12.33 13.77 2.58
CA ILE A 240 12.86 14.85 3.44
C ILE A 240 13.53 15.93 2.58
N LYS A 241 14.30 15.54 1.57
CA LYS A 241 14.97 16.48 0.67
C LYS A 241 13.94 17.27 -0.15
N GLU A 242 12.98 16.59 -0.76
CA GLU A 242 11.89 17.20 -1.52
C GLU A 242 11.12 18.21 -0.66
N SER A 243 10.74 17.82 0.56
CA SER A 243 10.06 18.71 1.51
C SER A 243 10.92 19.92 1.90
N LYS A 244 12.24 19.75 2.10
CA LYS A 244 13.15 20.87 2.35
C LYS A 244 13.23 21.83 1.17
N ASP A 245 13.36 21.29 -0.05
CA ASP A 245 13.44 22.08 -1.27
C ASP A 245 12.13 22.85 -1.48
N GLU A 246 10.97 22.23 -1.22
CA GLU A 246 9.66 22.89 -1.20
C GLU A 246 9.62 24.04 -0.20
N ILE A 247 10.02 23.82 1.06
CA ILE A 247 10.06 24.89 2.08
C ILE A 247 10.91 26.08 1.60
N VAL A 248 12.07 25.83 0.98
CA VAL A 248 12.92 26.88 0.43
C VAL A 248 12.21 27.64 -0.69
N GLN A 249 11.43 26.97 -1.56
CA GLN A 249 10.60 27.66 -2.56
C GLN A 249 9.55 28.56 -1.89
N TRP A 250 8.84 28.07 -0.87
CA TRP A 250 7.81 28.83 -0.15
C TRP A 250 8.37 30.03 0.62
N GLN A 251 9.65 29.98 1.01
CA GLN A 251 10.34 31.09 1.68
C GLN A 251 10.74 32.23 0.73
N LYS A 252 10.72 32.03 -0.59
CA LYS A 252 11.08 33.09 -1.56
C LYS A 252 10.16 34.30 -1.43
N THR A 253 10.74 35.49 -1.43
CA THR A 253 10.02 36.76 -1.19
C THR A 253 8.91 36.99 -2.21
N GLU A 254 9.14 36.67 -3.47
CA GLU A 254 8.20 36.83 -4.57
C GLU A 254 7.01 35.88 -4.41
N VAL A 255 7.29 34.61 -4.10
CA VAL A 255 6.26 33.58 -3.82
C VAL A 255 5.42 33.99 -2.61
N LYS A 256 6.06 34.46 -1.52
CA LYS A 256 5.35 34.97 -0.35
C LYS A 256 4.45 36.16 -0.69
N ARG A 257 4.95 37.17 -1.42
CA ARG A 257 4.17 38.35 -1.80
C ARG A 257 2.95 37.96 -2.63
N GLU A 258 3.13 37.08 -3.60
CA GLU A 258 2.05 36.59 -4.45
C GLU A 258 0.99 35.83 -3.67
N ASN A 259 1.40 34.92 -2.80
CA ASN A 259 0.48 34.14 -1.96
C ASN A 259 -0.27 35.02 -0.95
N VAL A 260 0.40 36.01 -0.35
CA VAL A 260 -0.25 36.99 0.54
C VAL A 260 -1.27 37.82 -0.25
N ARG A 261 -0.92 38.31 -1.44
CA ARG A 261 -1.84 39.06 -2.30
C ARG A 261 -3.09 38.25 -2.62
N LYS A 262 -2.91 37.02 -3.13
CA LYS A 262 -4.02 36.10 -3.44
C LYS A 262 -4.91 35.85 -2.22
N ARG A 263 -4.31 35.68 -1.03
CA ARG A 263 -5.08 35.49 0.21
C ARG A 263 -5.87 36.73 0.62
N VAL A 264 -5.27 37.92 0.52
CA VAL A 264 -5.97 39.18 0.81
C VAL A 264 -7.13 39.41 -0.17
N GLU A 265 -6.91 39.16 -1.46
CA GLU A 265 -7.96 39.23 -2.48
C GLU A 265 -9.12 38.27 -2.15
N ALA A 266 -8.82 37.00 -1.87
CA ALA A 266 -9.84 36.01 -1.49
C ALA A 266 -10.64 36.41 -0.23
N LEU A 267 -9.97 36.95 0.79
CA LEU A 267 -10.63 37.42 2.02
C LEU A 267 -11.49 38.67 1.80
N THR A 268 -11.11 39.54 0.87
CA THR A 268 -11.80 40.82 0.61
C THR A 268 -12.88 40.72 -0.47
N GLU A 269 -12.85 39.70 -1.33
CA GLU A 269 -13.85 39.47 -2.35
C GLU A 269 -15.26 39.27 -1.75
N GLY A 270 -15.36 38.67 -0.56
CA GLY A 270 -16.62 38.53 0.19
C GLY A 270 -17.14 39.84 0.80
N LEU A 271 -16.25 40.77 1.17
CA LEU A 271 -16.61 42.11 1.67
C LEU A 271 -17.17 42.99 0.55
N ASN A 272 -16.66 42.87 -0.67
CA ASN A 272 -17.16 43.62 -1.83
C ASN A 272 -18.48 43.06 -2.39
N LYS A 273 -18.76 41.77 -2.19
CA LYS A 273 -20.02 41.12 -2.63
C LYS A 273 -21.19 41.33 -1.67
N ARG A 274 -20.94 41.48 -0.37
CA ARG A 274 -21.96 41.90 0.61
C ARG A 274 -21.89 43.41 0.76
N GLY A 275 -22.59 44.13 -0.11
CA GLY A 275 -22.81 45.57 0.07
C GLY A 275 -23.40 45.82 1.45
N PHE A 276 -22.55 46.20 2.39
CA PHE A 276 -22.93 46.60 3.73
C PHE A 276 -23.71 47.92 3.60
N LYS A 277 -25.04 47.83 3.61
CA LYS A 277 -25.93 48.99 3.71
C LYS A 277 -26.10 49.30 5.19
N TRP A 278 -25.62 50.46 5.62
CA TRP A 278 -26.12 51.09 6.82
C TRP A 278 -27.52 51.62 6.50
N ASP A 279 -28.55 50.99 7.07
CA ASP A 279 -29.86 51.62 7.24
C ASP A 279 -29.85 52.43 8.55
#